data_AF-A0A1C6L357-F1
#
_entry.id   AF-A0A1C6L357-F1
#
_cell.length_a   1.000
_cell.length_b   1.000
_cell.length_c   1.000
_cell.angle_alpha   90.00
_cell.angle_beta   90.00
_cell.angle_gamma   90.00
#
_symmetry.space_group_name_H-M   'P 1'
#
loop_
_entity.id
_entity.type
_entity.pdbx_description
1 polymer ?
#
loop_
_entity_poly.entity_id
_entity_poly.type
_entity_poly.pdbx_seq_one_letter_code
_entity_poly.pdbx_strand_id
1 'polypeptide(L)'
;MKVIEGFHIKKIQRGTKKGQDYINHNKRYVWKIPERLEGQIEKGDIVWVHAKKDNKDIKARVLVVDVLENNDGALRSVIKIAKKCNK
;
A
#
# COMPACT_ATOMS: atom_id res chain seq x y z
N MET A 1 -2.89 -1.86 -17.50
CA MET A 1 -3.35 -1.34 -16.19
C MET A 1 -2.26 -1.64 -15.19
N LYS A 2 -1.58 -0.60 -14.68
CA LYS A 2 -0.46 -0.78 -13.76
C LYS A 2 -0.93 -1.12 -12.34
N VAL A 3 -0.07 -1.80 -11.60
CA VAL A 3 -0.26 -2.12 -10.19
C VAL A 3 0.92 -1.63 -9.38
N ILE A 4 0.71 -1.40 -8.09
CA ILE A 4 1.80 -1.31 -7.13
C ILE A 4 2.04 -2.67 -6.49
N GLU A 5 3.29 -2.99 -6.20
CA GLU A 5 3.66 -3.98 -5.20
C GLU A 5 4.05 -3.25 -3.91
N GLY A 6 3.64 -3.76 -2.75
CA GLY A 6 3.94 -3.10 -1.49
C GLY A 6 3.73 -3.92 -0.23
N PHE A 7 4.15 -3.34 0.88
CA PHE A 7 3.98 -3.87 2.23
C PHE A 7 3.01 -3.03 3.04
N HIS A 8 2.13 -3.68 3.80
CA HIS A 8 1.27 -2.99 4.75
C HIS A 8 2.10 -2.34 5.87
N ILE A 9 1.78 -1.07 6.15
CA ILE A 9 2.26 -0.33 7.31
C ILE A 9 1.20 -0.45 8.41
N LYS A 10 1.61 -0.96 9.56
CA LYS A 10 0.76 -1.13 10.74
C LYS A 10 1.27 -0.24 11.88
N LYS A 11 0.41 -0.01 12.87
CA LYS A 11 0.80 0.64 14.12
C LYS A 11 1.03 -0.39 15.21
N ILE A 12 2.10 -0.21 15.97
CA ILE A 12 2.36 -0.99 17.19
C ILE A 12 1.25 -0.67 18.19
N GLN A 13 0.59 -1.70 18.73
CA GLN A 13 -0.60 -1.55 19.57
C GLN A 13 -0.29 -1.52 21.07
N ARG A 14 0.88 -2.03 21.50
CA ARG A 14 1.23 -2.26 22.91
C ARG A 14 2.71 -1.96 23.16
N GLY A 15 3.07 -1.77 24.43
CA GLY A 15 4.45 -1.50 24.88
C GLY A 15 4.91 -0.06 24.69
N THR A 16 6.19 0.19 24.95
CA THR A 16 6.81 1.53 24.92
C THR A 16 6.84 2.17 23.53
N LYS A 17 6.79 1.35 22.47
CA LYS A 17 6.73 1.82 21.07
C LYS A 17 5.30 1.95 20.53
N LYS A 18 4.27 1.89 21.39
CA LYS A 18 2.87 2.02 20.98
C LYS A 18 2.67 3.29 20.14
N GLY A 19 1.92 3.15 19.05
CA GLY A 19 1.60 4.25 18.13
C GLY A 19 2.62 4.48 17.02
N GLN A 20 3.83 3.92 17.13
CA GLN A 20 4.83 3.95 16.07
C GLN A 20 4.44 3.04 14.91
N ASP A 21 4.83 3.44 13.72
CA ASP A 21 4.63 2.66 12.51
C ASP A 21 5.67 1.53 12.41
N TYR A 22 5.24 0.39 11.91
CA TYR A 22 6.12 -0.70 11.50
C TYR A 22 5.64 -1.28 10.17
N ILE A 23 6.59 -1.72 9.36
CA ILE A 23 6.34 -2.36 8.09
C ILE A 23 6.35 -3.87 8.30
N ASN A 24 5.29 -4.54 7.88
CA ASN A 24 5.23 -5.99 7.90
C ASN A 24 5.79 -6.57 6.59
N HIS A 25 7.06 -6.98 6.61
CA HIS A 25 7.76 -7.52 5.44
C HIS A 25 7.40 -8.97 5.10
N ASN A 26 6.59 -9.64 5.92
CA ASN A 26 6.32 -11.07 5.77
C ASN A 26 5.49 -11.42 4.52
N LYS A 27 4.74 -10.45 3.97
CA LYS A 27 3.90 -10.69 2.80
C LYS A 27 3.78 -9.45 1.95
N ARG A 28 4.12 -9.60 0.66
CA ARG A 28 3.85 -8.62 -0.39
C ARG A 28 2.46 -8.81 -0.94
N TYR A 29 1.90 -7.70 -1.40
CA TYR A 29 0.58 -7.63 -1.99
C TYR A 29 0.63 -6.66 -3.16
N VAL A 30 -0.32 -6.84 -4.07
CA VAL A 30 -0.47 -6.01 -5.25
C VAL A 30 -1.80 -5.27 -5.25
N TRP A 31 -1.79 -4.01 -5.71
CA TRP A 31 -2.98 -3.19 -5.84
C TRP A 31 -3.02 -2.45 -7.17
N LYS A 32 -4.21 -2.41 -7.77
CA LYS A 32 -4.52 -1.67 -8.97
C LYS A 32 -4.30 -0.17 -8.78
N ILE A 33 -3.58 0.45 -9.72
CA ILE A 33 -3.49 1.90 -9.80
C ILE A 33 -4.70 2.39 -10.61
N PRO A 34 -5.60 3.21 -10.05
CA PRO A 34 -6.67 3.82 -10.84
C PRO A 34 -6.08 4.85 -11.81
N GLU A 35 -6.69 5.02 -12.99
CA GLU A 35 -6.21 5.91 -14.06
C GLU A 35 -5.84 7.32 -13.57
N ARG A 36 -6.65 7.89 -12.68
CA ARG A 36 -6.39 9.22 -12.09
C ARG A 36 -5.12 9.33 -11.25
N LEU A 37 -4.46 8.23 -10.91
CA LEU A 37 -3.19 8.16 -10.18
C LEU A 37 -2.06 7.52 -11.02
N GLU A 38 -2.33 7.21 -12.29
CA GLU A 38 -1.34 6.61 -13.17
C GLU A 38 -0.18 7.56 -13.44
N GLY A 39 1.04 7.04 -13.42
CA GLY A 39 2.28 7.84 -13.52
C GLY A 39 2.59 8.71 -12.29
N GLN A 40 1.69 8.79 -11.30
CA GLN A 40 1.87 9.64 -10.12
C GLN A 40 2.40 8.88 -8.91
N ILE A 41 2.54 7.55 -8.94
CA ILE A 41 3.03 6.76 -7.80
C ILE A 41 4.42 6.25 -8.13
N GLU A 42 5.36 6.46 -7.20
CA GLU A 42 6.73 6.00 -7.32
C GLU A 42 7.10 5.05 -6.17
N LYS A 43 8.18 4.29 -6.37
CA LYS A 43 8.80 3.49 -5.32
C LYS A 43 9.17 4.36 -4.12
N GLY A 44 8.85 3.89 -2.92
CA GLY A 44 9.06 4.60 -1.66
C GLY A 44 7.89 5.47 -1.21
N ASP A 45 6.90 5.71 -2.09
CA ASP A 45 5.67 6.40 -1.68
C ASP A 45 4.91 5.60 -0.63
N ILE A 46 4.17 6.30 0.22
CA ILE A 46 3.15 5.70 1.08
C ILE A 46 1.79 6.03 0.49
N VAL A 47 0.98 5.00 0.27
CA VAL A 47 -0.38 5.15 -0.28
C VAL A 47 -1.42 4.57 0.66
N TRP A 48 -2.65 5.04 0.53
CA TRP A 48 -3.83 4.40 1.10
C TRP A 48 -4.43 3.46 0.07
N VAL A 49 -4.77 2.23 0.48
CA VAL A 49 -5.36 1.21 -0.39
C VAL A 49 -6.63 0.65 0.23
N HIS A 50 -7.49 0.07 -0.62
CA HIS A 50 -8.48 -0.89 -0.16
C HIS A 50 -7.82 -2.24 0.11
N ALA A 51 -8.04 -2.80 1.30
CA ALA A 51 -7.58 -4.13 1.68
C ALA A 51 -8.74 -4.94 2.26
N LYS A 52 -8.62 -6.27 2.21
CA LYS A 52 -9.54 -7.17 2.90
C LYS A 52 -8.87 -7.65 4.18
N LYS A 53 -9.57 -7.60 5.30
CA LYS A 53 -9.22 -8.34 6.50
C LYS A 53 -10.44 -9.17 6.87
N ASP A 54 -10.26 -10.49 6.87
CA ASP A 54 -11.36 -11.46 7.03
C ASP A 54 -12.45 -11.21 5.96
N ASN A 55 -13.67 -10.90 6.36
CA ASN A 55 -14.78 -10.51 5.47
C ASN A 55 -15.09 -9.01 5.47
N LYS A 56 -14.19 -8.17 6.01
CA LYS A 56 -14.39 -6.72 6.08
C LYS A 56 -13.42 -6.00 5.15
N ASP A 57 -13.98 -5.02 4.45
CA ASP A 57 -13.22 -4.06 3.67
C ASP A 57 -12.65 -2.99 4.59
N ILE A 58 -11.34 -2.82 4.54
CA ILE A 58 -10.61 -1.87 5.36
C ILE A 58 -9.76 -0.96 4.48
N LYS A 59 -9.35 0.18 5.04
CA LYS A 59 -8.32 1.03 4.47
C LYS A 59 -7.00 0.75 5.18
N ALA A 60 -5.94 0.58 4.41
CA ALA A 60 -4.60 0.33 4.95
C ALA A 60 -3.58 1.28 4.30
N ARG A 61 -2.51 1.60 5.03
CA ARG A 61 -1.33 2.26 4.47
C ARG A 61 -0.38 1.21 3.93
N VAL A 62 0.22 1.51 2.79
CA VAL A 62 1.16 0.64 2.09
C VAL A 62 2.39 1.44 1.72
N LEU A 63 3.57 0.87 2.00
CA LEU A 63 4.82 1.32 1.41
C LEU A 63 4.94 0.68 0.03
N VAL A 64 5.07 1.51 -1.00
CA VAL A 64 5.27 1.08 -2.38
C VAL A 64 6.71 0.61 -2.54
N VAL A 65 6.91 -0.64 -2.96
CA VAL A 65 8.24 -1.19 -3.24
C VAL A 65 8.53 -1.27 -4.73
N ASP A 66 7.49 -1.38 -5.56
CA ASP A 66 7.61 -1.37 -7.01
C ASP A 66 6.31 -0.95 -7.70
N VAL A 67 6.40 -0.55 -8.97
CA VAL A 67 5.27 -0.25 -9.86
C VAL A 67 5.39 -1.14 -11.10
N LEU A 68 4.42 -2.02 -11.28
CA LEU A 68 4.46 -3.07 -12.29
C LEU A 68 3.43 -2.82 -13.39
N GLU A 69 3.77 -3.18 -14.62
CA GLU A 69 2.90 -3.02 -15.80
C GLU A 69 1.75 -4.05 -15.86
N ASN A 70 1.83 -5.12 -15.07
CA ASN A 70 0.96 -6.29 -15.20
C ASN A 70 -0.05 -6.45 -14.05
N ASN A 71 -1.25 -6.95 -14.34
CA ASN A 71 -2.43 -6.90 -13.45
C ASN A 71 -2.84 -8.26 -12.87
N ASP A 72 -2.07 -9.32 -13.11
CA ASP A 72 -2.43 -10.67 -12.71
C ASP A 72 -2.40 -10.82 -11.17
N GLY A 73 -3.56 -10.61 -10.55
CA GLY A 73 -3.81 -10.91 -9.14
C GLY A 73 -4.30 -9.74 -8.27
N ALA A 74 -4.31 -8.50 -8.78
CA ALA A 74 -4.73 -7.36 -7.98
C ALA A 74 -6.26 -7.20 -7.96
N LEU A 75 -6.90 -7.62 -6.86
CA LEU A 75 -8.36 -7.51 -6.69
C LEU A 75 -8.83 -6.12 -6.21
N ARG A 76 -7.93 -5.29 -5.70
CA ARG A 76 -8.27 -4.01 -5.05
C ARG A 76 -7.35 -2.89 -5.51
N SER A 77 -7.78 -1.66 -5.25
CA SER A 77 -7.14 -0.46 -5.82
C SER A 77 -6.55 0.48 -4.77
N VAL A 78 -5.62 1.29 -5.23
CA VAL A 78 -5.10 2.46 -4.52
C VAL A 78 -6.20 3.53 -4.42
N ILE A 79 -6.32 4.12 -3.23
CA ILE A 79 -7.27 5.20 -2.92
C ILE A 79 -6.61 6.55 -3.16
N LYS A 80 -5.45 6.80 -2.55
CA LYS A 80 -4.73 8.07 -2.68
C LYS A 80 -3.29 7.92 -2.24
N ILE A 81 -2.46 8.84 -2.69
CA ILE A 81 -1.11 9.02 -2.18
C ILE A 81 -1.22 9.67 -0.80
N ALA A 82 -0.60 9.05 0.21
CA ALA A 82 -0.58 9.54 1.58
C ALA A 82 0.66 10.38 1.86
N LYS A 83 1.80 9.95 1.33
CA LYS A 83 3.08 10.64 1.44
C LYS A 83 3.95 10.29 0.23
N LYS A 84 4.59 11.30 -0.34
CA LYS A 84 5.61 11.12 -1.37
C LYS A 84 6.96 10.74 -0.78
N CYS A 85 7.70 9.89 -1.46
CA CYS A 85 9.12 9.71 -1.20
C CYS A 85 9.83 11.05 -1.47
N ASN A 86 10.52 11.58 -0.47
CA ASN A 86 11.43 12.70 -0.71
C ASN A 86 12.71 12.09 -1.28
N LYS A 87 12.99 12.38 -2.56
CA LYS A 87 14.30 12.08 -3.16
C LYS A 87 15.38 12.93 -2.50
#